data_AF-A0ABD3PMT5-F1
#
_entry.id   AF-A0ABD3PMT5-F1
#
_cell.length_a   1.000
_cell.length_b   1.000
_cell.length_c   1.000
_cell.angle_alpha   90.00
_cell.angle_beta   90.00
_cell.angle_gamma   90.00
#
_symmetry.space_group_name_H-M   'P 1'
#
loop_
_entity.id
_entity.type
_entity.pdbx_description
1 polymer ?
#
loop_
_entity_poly.entity_id
_entity_poly.type
_entity_poly.pdbx_seq_one_letter_code
_entity_poly.pdbx_strand_id
1 'polypeptide(L)'
;MKTIIMDTWKPSFPEIEAFWEVSMHTVGAYFRLFLHRFLPSTIGHVLYIDTDLTILANLEALWQTVEASRDVLFHWGRRSCSCFVVMKLSRIEEIWSFARKAPLVDIKKEFDDHALDDQLLFISVNVTHPDEVNILPDGYDMTLSHRWQGEHFPYHQVYPETFMLHHNGNPDDNAYWNRTEWISTHRDSWGLMEYYINLPWPWARFFAKSELLHGESGHLINIVSYPNSEWLGGNQTKMG
;
A
#
# COMPACT_ATOMS: atom_id res chain seq x y z
N MET A 1 -13.60 -0.02 15.65
CA MET A 1 -12.41 0.43 14.90
C MET A 1 -12.05 1.88 15.23
N LYS A 2 -12.93 2.86 14.97
CA LYS A 2 -12.70 4.28 15.30
C LYS A 2 -12.28 4.53 16.77
N THR A 3 -12.88 3.81 17.73
CA THR A 3 -12.51 3.89 19.16
C THR A 3 -11.09 3.38 19.43
N ILE A 4 -10.68 2.23 18.87
CA ILE A 4 -9.32 1.68 19.06
C ILE A 4 -8.25 2.61 18.46
N ILE A 5 -8.53 3.16 17.28
CA ILE A 5 -7.68 4.15 16.64
C ILE A 5 -7.54 5.37 17.55
N MET A 6 -8.66 5.94 17.99
CA MET A 6 -8.65 7.12 18.88
C MET A 6 -7.95 6.85 20.23
N ASP A 7 -8.17 5.68 20.82
CA ASP A 7 -7.57 5.26 22.09
C ASP A 7 -6.07 4.99 21.97
N THR A 8 -5.57 4.66 20.77
CA THR A 8 -4.13 4.48 20.55
C THR A 8 -3.44 5.77 20.13
N TRP A 9 -4.08 6.56 19.25
CA TRP A 9 -3.52 7.77 18.67
C TRP A 9 -3.52 8.95 19.65
N LYS A 10 -4.66 9.24 20.29
CA LYS A 10 -4.79 10.43 21.15
C LYS A 10 -3.79 10.43 22.32
N PRO A 11 -3.52 9.31 23.00
CA PRO A 11 -2.48 9.27 24.03
C PRO A 11 -1.06 9.31 23.45
N SER A 12 -0.88 8.91 22.20
CA SER A 12 0.44 8.89 21.54
C SER A 12 0.85 10.28 21.04
N PHE A 13 -0.10 11.13 20.66
CA PHE A 13 0.16 12.46 20.09
C PHE A 13 -0.71 13.53 20.77
N PRO A 14 -0.51 13.81 22.06
CA PRO A 14 -1.35 14.73 22.83
C PRO A 14 -1.28 16.18 22.35
N GLU A 15 -0.20 16.58 21.68
CA GLU A 15 0.00 17.89 21.08
C GLU A 15 -0.87 18.17 19.85
N ILE A 16 -1.59 17.15 19.38
CA ILE A 16 -2.42 17.21 18.18
C ILE A 16 -3.89 17.23 18.61
N GLU A 17 -4.46 18.43 18.72
CA GLU A 17 -5.78 18.64 19.32
C GLU A 17 -6.97 18.43 18.37
N ALA A 18 -6.74 18.31 17.07
CA ALA A 18 -7.82 18.34 16.08
C ALA A 18 -8.48 16.98 15.87
N PHE A 19 -9.73 16.83 16.36
CA PHE A 19 -10.62 15.68 16.11
C PHE A 19 -10.74 15.30 14.62
N TRP A 20 -10.57 16.27 13.71
CA TRP A 20 -10.60 16.10 12.26
C TRP A 20 -9.35 15.39 11.72
N GLU A 21 -8.17 15.57 12.33
CA GLU A 21 -6.92 14.97 11.88
C GLU A 21 -6.90 13.45 12.13
N VAL A 22 -7.51 13.00 13.23
CA VAL A 22 -7.70 11.58 13.54
C VAL A 22 -8.91 10.98 12.80
N SER A 23 -9.75 11.80 12.17
CA SER A 23 -10.94 11.32 11.46
C SER A 23 -10.66 10.82 10.04
N MET A 24 -9.47 11.12 9.49
CA MET A 24 -9.04 10.69 8.16
C MET A 24 -8.43 9.28 8.12
N HIS A 25 -8.36 8.58 9.26
CA HIS A 25 -7.91 7.19 9.27
C HIS A 25 -8.88 6.28 8.52
N THR A 26 -8.37 5.67 7.46
CA THR A 26 -9.06 4.65 6.69
C THR A 26 -9.00 3.30 7.39
N VAL A 27 -9.85 2.37 6.97
CA VAL A 27 -9.75 0.96 7.37
C VAL A 27 -8.38 0.38 7.00
N GLY A 28 -7.82 0.82 5.85
CA GLY A 28 -6.48 0.43 5.40
C GLY A 28 -5.40 0.84 6.40
N ALA A 29 -5.40 2.10 6.84
CA ALA A 29 -4.46 2.60 7.83
C ALA A 29 -4.50 1.81 9.15
N TYR A 30 -5.70 1.44 9.60
CA TYR A 30 -5.85 0.59 10.77
C TYR A 30 -5.21 -0.79 10.58
N PHE A 31 -5.54 -1.49 9.50
CA PHE A 31 -4.95 -2.81 9.29
C PHE A 31 -3.43 -2.73 9.14
N ARG A 32 -2.93 -1.75 8.39
CA ARG A 32 -1.50 -1.52 8.13
C ARG A 32 -0.70 -1.31 9.42
N LEU A 33 -1.14 -0.39 10.28
CA LEU A 33 -0.43 -0.06 11.53
C LEU A 33 -0.60 -1.10 12.65
N PHE A 34 -1.61 -1.97 12.54
CA PHE A 34 -1.92 -2.99 13.57
C PHE A 34 -1.84 -4.43 13.06
N LEU A 35 -1.15 -4.68 11.94
CA LEU A 35 -1.01 -6.02 11.34
C LEU A 35 -0.58 -7.11 12.34
N HIS A 36 0.32 -6.76 13.26
CA HIS A 36 0.84 -7.67 14.30
C HIS A 36 -0.25 -8.21 15.25
N ARG A 37 -1.45 -7.60 15.28
CA ARG A 37 -2.59 -8.08 16.07
C ARG A 37 -3.43 -9.12 15.34
N PHE A 38 -3.32 -9.19 14.01
CA PHE A 38 -4.14 -10.05 13.16
C PHE A 38 -3.34 -11.21 12.57
N LEU A 39 -2.03 -11.02 12.42
CA LEU A 39 -1.15 -11.98 11.79
C LEU A 39 -0.35 -12.77 12.83
N PRO A 40 -0.09 -14.08 12.58
CA PRO A 40 0.75 -14.88 13.45
C PRO A 40 2.16 -14.28 13.59
N SER A 41 2.72 -14.33 14.79
CA SER A 41 4.09 -13.86 15.06
C SER A 41 5.19 -14.66 14.33
N THR A 42 4.82 -15.79 13.72
CA THR A 42 5.71 -16.59 12.87
C THR A 42 5.96 -15.94 11.50
N ILE A 43 5.14 -14.96 11.10
CA ILE A 43 5.35 -14.20 9.87
C ILE A 43 6.46 -13.18 10.11
N GLY A 44 7.52 -13.23 9.30
CA GLY A 44 8.65 -12.30 9.41
C GLY A 44 8.35 -10.91 8.84
N HIS A 45 7.96 -10.87 7.56
CA HIS A 45 7.66 -9.64 6.84
C HIS A 45 6.29 -9.72 6.19
N VAL A 46 5.64 -8.57 6.05
CA VAL A 46 4.31 -8.45 5.45
C VAL A 46 4.36 -7.36 4.40
N LEU A 47 4.01 -7.71 3.16
CA LEU A 47 3.68 -6.74 2.13
C LEU A 47 2.21 -6.35 2.29
N TYR A 48 1.97 -5.08 2.63
CA TYR A 48 0.66 -4.46 2.55
C TYR A 48 0.50 -3.80 1.17
N ILE A 49 -0.67 -3.99 0.54
CA ILE A 49 -1.04 -3.46 -0.78
C ILE A 49 -2.47 -2.92 -0.69
N ASP A 50 -2.71 -1.65 -1.06
CA ASP A 50 -4.07 -1.14 -1.27
C ASP A 50 -4.78 -1.84 -2.45
N THR A 51 -6.11 -1.85 -2.43
CA THR A 51 -6.92 -2.63 -3.38
C THR A 51 -6.97 -2.04 -4.78
N ASP A 52 -6.54 -0.78 -4.94
CA ASP A 52 -6.48 -0.03 -6.18
C ASP A 52 -5.04 0.01 -6.75
N LEU A 53 -4.30 -1.09 -6.53
CA LEU A 53 -2.99 -1.33 -7.13
C LEU A 53 -3.05 -2.44 -8.17
N THR A 54 -2.32 -2.26 -9.26
CA THR A 54 -2.05 -3.32 -10.25
C THR A 54 -0.58 -3.67 -10.23
N ILE A 55 -0.25 -4.92 -9.89
CA ILE A 55 1.12 -5.42 -9.93
C ILE A 55 1.44 -5.87 -11.36
N LEU A 56 2.53 -5.34 -11.93
CA LEU A 56 2.97 -5.61 -13.30
C LEU A 56 4.19 -6.53 -13.39
N ALA A 57 4.85 -6.80 -12.25
CA ALA A 57 6.10 -7.53 -12.20
C ALA A 57 6.13 -8.54 -11.04
N ASN A 58 7.05 -9.49 -11.15
CA ASN A 58 7.18 -10.59 -10.19
C ASN A 58 7.62 -10.09 -8.80
N LEU A 59 6.84 -10.45 -7.78
CA LEU A 59 7.08 -10.15 -6.36
C LEU A 59 8.41 -10.72 -5.82
N GLU A 60 9.04 -11.69 -6.49
CA GLU A 60 10.35 -12.19 -6.10
C GLU A 60 11.44 -11.12 -6.18
N ALA A 61 11.38 -10.20 -7.16
CA ALA A 61 12.33 -9.10 -7.26
C ALA A 61 12.25 -8.14 -6.06
N LEU A 62 11.01 -7.87 -5.59
CA LEU A 62 10.78 -7.16 -4.34
C LEU A 62 11.37 -7.95 -3.17
N TRP A 63 11.10 -9.25 -3.11
CA TRP A 63 11.55 -10.09 -2.00
C TRP A 63 13.07 -10.14 -1.88
N GLN A 64 13.79 -10.21 -3.00
CA GLN A 64 15.26 -10.13 -3.02
C GLN A 64 15.77 -8.80 -2.44
N THR A 65 15.07 -7.69 -2.72
CA THR A 65 15.38 -6.38 -2.13
C THR A 65 15.12 -6.37 -0.63
N VAL A 66 14.04 -7.01 -0.19
CA VAL A 66 13.70 -7.17 1.23
C VAL A 66 14.76 -7.99 1.96
N GLU A 67 15.20 -9.11 1.40
CA GLU A 67 16.24 -9.96 1.99
C GLU A 67 17.60 -9.25 2.08
N ALA A 68 17.96 -8.43 1.09
CA ALA A 68 19.21 -7.67 1.11
C ALA A 68 19.28 -6.66 2.26
N SER A 69 18.13 -6.12 2.67
CA SER A 69 17.99 -5.16 3.78
C SER A 69 17.02 -5.69 4.83
N ARG A 70 17.12 -6.98 5.18
CA ARG A 70 16.10 -7.72 5.96
C ARG A 70 15.75 -7.09 7.31
N ASP A 71 16.71 -6.43 7.93
CA ASP A 71 16.57 -5.98 9.31
C ASP A 71 15.92 -4.61 9.49
N VAL A 72 15.76 -3.83 8.42
CA VAL A 72 15.06 -2.53 8.46
C VAL A 72 13.61 -2.68 8.92
N LEU A 73 13.03 -1.58 9.39
CA LEU A 73 11.67 -1.54 9.91
C LEU A 73 10.63 -1.72 8.79
N PHE A 74 10.83 -1.02 7.68
CA PHE A 74 10.00 -1.16 6.49
C PHE A 74 10.71 -0.77 5.20
N HIS A 75 10.15 -1.24 4.09
CA HIS A 75 10.52 -0.87 2.72
C HIS A 75 9.31 -0.22 2.07
N TRP A 76 9.52 0.89 1.39
CA TRP A 76 8.44 1.62 0.72
C TRP A 76 8.97 2.46 -0.43
N GLY A 77 8.03 2.98 -1.22
CA GLY A 77 8.32 3.80 -2.37
C GLY A 77 9.01 5.13 -2.06
N ARG A 78 9.81 5.62 -3.02
CA ARG A 78 10.55 6.88 -2.90
C ARG A 78 9.66 8.10 -2.70
N ARG A 79 8.44 8.09 -3.24
CA ARG A 79 7.47 9.18 -3.09
C ARG A 79 6.67 9.06 -1.80
N SER A 80 7.06 8.13 -0.92
CA SER A 80 6.52 8.01 0.43
C SER A 80 5.02 7.71 0.44
N CYS A 81 4.53 6.95 -0.53
CA CYS A 81 3.15 6.50 -0.54
C CYS A 81 2.96 5.25 0.33
N SER A 82 1.94 5.28 1.16
CA SER A 82 1.66 4.20 2.11
C SER A 82 0.90 3.01 1.49
N CYS A 83 0.46 3.10 0.24
CA CYS A 83 -0.32 2.06 -0.44
C CYS A 83 0.44 0.74 -0.65
N PHE A 84 1.77 0.79 -0.69
CA PHE A 84 2.64 -0.34 -0.96
C PHE A 84 3.83 -0.31 -0.01
N VAL A 85 3.76 -1.10 1.06
CA VAL A 85 4.77 -1.10 2.13
C VAL A 85 5.06 -2.52 2.58
N VAL A 86 6.33 -2.90 2.60
CA VAL A 86 6.80 -4.14 3.25
C VAL A 86 7.24 -3.80 4.67
N MET A 87 6.63 -4.43 5.67
CA MET A 87 6.95 -4.19 7.09
C MET A 87 7.51 -5.43 7.75
N LYS A 88 8.52 -5.25 8.60
CA LYS A 88 9.00 -6.32 9.49
C LYS A 88 8.04 -6.48 10.67
N LEU A 89 7.24 -7.55 10.65
CA LEU A 89 6.09 -7.73 11.53
C LEU A 89 6.48 -7.67 13.02
N SER A 90 7.62 -8.25 13.37
CA SER A 90 8.13 -8.28 14.74
C SER A 90 8.53 -6.91 15.28
N ARG A 91 8.69 -5.90 14.41
CA ARG A 91 9.14 -4.55 14.76
C ARG A 91 8.07 -3.47 14.56
N ILE A 92 6.86 -3.80 14.11
CA ILE A 92 5.82 -2.80 13.77
C ILE A 92 5.55 -1.77 14.89
N GLU A 93 5.61 -2.18 16.16
CA GLU A 93 5.41 -1.28 17.31
C GLU A 93 6.51 -0.20 17.44
N GLU A 94 7.67 -0.40 16.83
CA GLU A 94 8.74 0.60 16.78
C GLU A 94 8.37 1.81 15.92
N ILE A 95 7.52 1.63 14.88
CA ILE A 95 7.02 2.74 14.04
C ILE A 95 6.35 3.79 14.93
N TRP A 96 5.46 3.34 15.83
CA TRP A 96 4.80 4.21 16.79
C TRP A 96 5.77 4.85 17.77
N SER A 97 6.78 4.10 18.21
CA SER A 97 7.74 4.58 19.19
C SER A 97 8.66 5.67 18.63
N PHE A 98 8.98 5.57 17.34
CA PHE A 98 9.73 6.56 16.59
C PHE A 98 8.89 7.78 16.25
N ALA A 99 7.70 7.58 15.66
CA ALA A 99 6.83 8.69 15.28
C ALA A 99 6.44 9.58 16.48
N ARG A 100 6.24 8.99 17.67
CA ARG A 100 5.97 9.72 18.92
C ARG A 100 7.07 10.68 19.35
N LYS A 101 8.30 10.49 18.88
CA LYS A 101 9.46 11.33 19.20
C LYS A 101 9.79 12.30 18.07
N ALA A 102 9.14 12.15 16.91
CA ALA A 102 9.39 12.96 15.75
C ALA A 102 8.69 14.33 15.86
N PRO A 103 9.27 15.39 15.27
CA PRO A 103 8.63 16.70 15.21
C PRO A 103 7.53 16.71 14.13
N LEU A 104 6.44 15.97 14.36
CA LEU A 104 5.40 15.72 13.35
C LEU A 104 4.78 16.99 12.76
N VAL A 105 4.62 18.03 13.56
CA VAL A 105 4.07 19.33 13.10
C VAL A 105 4.98 19.98 12.05
N ASP A 106 6.29 19.87 12.20
CA ASP A 106 7.24 20.47 11.26
C ASP A 106 7.39 19.61 10.01
N ILE A 107 7.46 18.27 10.20
CA ILE A 107 7.49 17.31 9.08
C ILE A 107 6.23 17.44 8.22
N LYS A 108 5.05 17.54 8.85
CA LYS A 108 3.78 17.75 8.14
C LYS A 108 3.82 18.98 7.21
N LYS A 109 4.35 20.10 7.70
CA LYS A 109 4.45 21.34 6.90
C LYS A 109 5.40 21.21 5.71
N GLU A 110 6.43 20.40 5.83
CA GLU A 110 7.41 20.17 4.77
C GLU A 110 6.86 19.26 3.65
N PHE A 111 6.01 18.30 4.00
CA PHE A 111 5.49 17.28 3.09
C PHE A 111 4.00 17.51 2.74
N ASP A 112 3.66 18.64 2.12
CA ASP A 112 2.32 18.94 1.57
C ASP A 112 1.14 18.90 2.57
N ASP A 113 1.38 19.26 3.83
CA ASP A 113 0.36 19.38 4.89
C ASP A 113 -0.49 18.11 5.07
N HIS A 114 0.16 16.93 4.96
CA HIS A 114 -0.49 15.64 5.17
C HIS A 114 -1.38 15.63 6.42
N ALA A 115 -2.54 14.97 6.33
CA ALA A 115 -3.28 14.62 7.53
C ALA A 115 -2.40 13.75 8.44
N LEU A 116 -2.73 13.67 9.72
CA LEU A 116 -2.09 12.70 10.61
C LEU A 116 -2.66 11.34 10.34
N ASP A 117 -2.18 10.76 9.26
CA ASP A 117 -2.46 9.41 8.81
C ASP A 117 -1.22 8.53 8.98
N ASP A 118 -1.36 7.29 8.55
CA ASP A 118 -0.27 6.33 8.55
C ASP A 118 0.87 6.73 7.60
N GLN A 119 0.59 7.43 6.50
CA GLN A 119 1.63 7.96 5.60
C GLN A 119 2.54 8.94 6.33
N LEU A 120 1.99 9.89 7.09
CA LEU A 120 2.79 10.83 7.88
C LEU A 120 3.62 10.11 8.96
N LEU A 121 3.11 9.01 9.56
CA LEU A 121 3.92 8.20 10.48
C LEU A 121 5.13 7.60 9.77
N PHE A 122 4.94 6.97 8.60
CA PHE A 122 6.06 6.41 7.83
C PHE A 122 7.06 7.50 7.38
N ILE A 123 6.57 8.65 6.92
CA ILE A 123 7.42 9.82 6.58
C ILE A 123 8.24 10.21 7.80
N SER A 124 7.62 10.30 8.99
CA SER A 124 8.31 10.72 10.19
C SER A 124 9.46 9.78 10.58
N VAL A 125 9.26 8.47 10.42
CA VAL A 125 10.32 7.49 10.67
C VAL A 125 11.41 7.60 9.62
N ASN A 126 11.07 7.74 8.34
CA ASN A 126 12.05 7.88 7.27
C ASN A 126 12.93 9.14 7.45
N VAL A 127 12.34 10.26 7.87
CA VAL A 127 13.06 11.51 8.12
C VAL A 127 13.95 11.43 9.36
N THR A 128 13.46 10.84 10.45
CA THR A 128 14.17 10.86 11.75
C THR A 128 15.10 9.68 11.96
N HIS A 129 14.83 8.55 11.31
CA HIS A 129 15.57 7.29 11.40
C HIS A 129 15.73 6.66 10.00
N PRO A 130 16.42 7.32 9.06
CA PRO A 130 16.58 6.83 7.69
C PRO A 130 17.27 5.45 7.61
N ASP A 131 18.14 5.12 8.56
CA ASP A 131 18.82 3.81 8.64
C ASP A 131 17.85 2.65 8.95
N GLU A 132 16.64 2.96 9.41
CA GLU A 132 15.57 1.98 9.69
C GLU A 132 14.64 1.78 8.49
N VAL A 133 14.90 2.43 7.36
CA VAL A 133 14.01 2.45 6.20
C VAL A 133 14.79 2.15 4.93
N ASN A 134 14.24 1.25 4.11
CA ASN A 134 14.81 0.98 2.79
C ASN A 134 13.91 1.55 1.69
N ILE A 135 14.42 2.53 0.94
CA ILE A 135 13.68 3.17 -0.15
C ILE A 135 13.74 2.30 -1.41
N LEU A 136 12.57 1.92 -1.92
CA LEU A 136 12.42 1.19 -3.17
C LEU A 136 12.53 2.14 -4.38
N PRO A 137 12.99 1.63 -5.55
CA PRO A 137 13.05 2.41 -6.78
C PRO A 137 11.69 3.00 -7.19
N ASP A 138 11.73 4.05 -8.01
CA ASP A 138 10.56 4.83 -8.42
C ASP A 138 9.44 3.98 -9.07
N GLY A 139 9.78 2.88 -9.74
CA GLY A 139 8.81 1.95 -10.32
C GLY A 139 7.92 1.22 -9.31
N TYR A 140 8.30 1.19 -8.02
CA TYR A 140 7.51 0.62 -6.92
C TYR A 140 6.55 1.65 -6.29
N ASP A 141 6.50 2.88 -6.81
CA ASP A 141 5.71 3.99 -6.26
C ASP A 141 5.11 4.88 -7.35
N MET A 142 4.60 4.23 -8.41
CA MET A 142 4.04 4.95 -9.54
C MET A 142 2.56 5.27 -9.28
N THR A 143 2.24 6.56 -9.09
CA THR A 143 0.86 7.04 -9.14
C THR A 143 0.41 7.34 -10.56
N LEU A 144 -0.84 6.99 -10.86
CA LEU A 144 -1.56 7.34 -12.07
C LEU A 144 -2.54 8.51 -11.87
N SER A 145 -2.46 9.22 -10.75
CA SER A 145 -3.40 10.29 -10.38
C SER A 145 -3.44 11.44 -11.38
N HIS A 146 -4.64 11.90 -11.73
CA HIS A 146 -4.82 13.17 -12.44
C HIS A 146 -4.25 14.35 -11.63
N ARG A 147 -4.37 14.33 -10.30
CA ARG A 147 -3.90 15.43 -9.43
C ARG A 147 -2.38 15.59 -9.48
N TRP A 148 -1.63 14.52 -9.69
CA TRP A 148 -0.16 14.51 -9.61
C TRP A 148 0.50 14.32 -10.98
N GLN A 149 -0.27 14.35 -12.06
CA GLN A 149 0.19 14.02 -13.41
C GLN A 149 1.45 14.78 -13.84
N GLY A 150 1.57 16.06 -13.48
CA GLY A 150 2.65 16.93 -13.93
C GLY A 150 4.06 16.39 -13.64
N GLU A 151 4.25 15.70 -12.51
CA GLU A 151 5.55 15.14 -12.12
C GLU A 151 5.77 13.71 -12.62
N HIS A 152 4.72 13.07 -13.14
CA HIS A 152 4.73 11.65 -13.50
C HIS A 152 4.64 11.44 -15.01
N PHE A 153 4.21 12.44 -15.76
CA PHE A 153 4.03 12.35 -17.19
C PHE A 153 5.28 12.82 -17.97
N PRO A 154 5.67 12.13 -19.05
CA PRO A 154 5.10 10.88 -19.57
C PRO A 154 5.56 9.64 -18.78
N TYR A 155 4.61 8.82 -18.34
CA TYR A 155 4.85 7.72 -17.38
C TYR A 155 5.94 6.74 -17.82
N HIS A 156 5.98 6.33 -19.09
CA HIS A 156 6.98 5.39 -19.60
C HIS A 156 8.41 5.94 -19.63
N GLN A 157 8.59 7.27 -19.56
CA GLN A 157 9.91 7.90 -19.51
C GLN A 157 10.35 8.13 -18.06
N VAL A 158 9.40 8.49 -17.19
CA VAL A 158 9.68 8.69 -15.76
C VAL A 158 9.86 7.33 -15.05
N TYR A 159 9.09 6.32 -15.44
CA TYR A 159 9.05 4.97 -14.85
C TYR A 159 9.26 3.89 -15.93
N PRO A 160 10.46 3.82 -16.57
CA PRO A 160 10.72 2.84 -17.62
C PRO A 160 10.64 1.39 -17.12
N GLU A 161 10.89 1.18 -15.83
CA GLU A 161 10.78 -0.12 -15.14
C GLU A 161 9.70 -0.02 -14.07
N THR A 162 8.45 -0.23 -14.46
CA THR A 162 7.31 -0.11 -13.55
C THR A 162 6.97 -1.45 -12.90
N PHE A 163 6.94 -1.48 -11.57
CA PHE A 163 6.57 -2.65 -10.78
C PHE A 163 5.07 -2.70 -10.48
N MET A 164 4.48 -1.56 -10.12
CA MET A 164 3.07 -1.43 -9.80
C MET A 164 2.46 -0.15 -10.37
N LEU A 165 1.14 -0.15 -10.54
CA LEU A 165 0.34 1.02 -10.92
C LEU A 165 -0.62 1.35 -9.77
N HIS A 166 -0.53 2.55 -9.21
CA HIS A 166 -1.41 3.05 -8.15
C HIS A 166 -2.47 4.01 -8.68
N HIS A 167 -3.74 3.66 -8.49
CA HIS A 167 -4.89 4.41 -9.02
C HIS A 167 -5.42 5.50 -8.07
N ASN A 168 -4.54 6.09 -7.27
CA ASN A 168 -4.93 7.08 -6.27
C ASN A 168 -5.37 8.43 -6.85
N GLY A 169 -6.10 9.19 -6.02
CA GLY A 169 -6.37 10.61 -6.24
C GLY A 169 -7.35 10.91 -7.38
N ASN A 170 -8.22 9.95 -7.72
CA ASN A 170 -9.38 10.27 -8.54
C ASN A 170 -10.49 10.84 -7.64
N PRO A 171 -11.03 12.04 -7.93
CA PRO A 171 -12.20 12.57 -7.22
C PRO A 171 -13.49 11.82 -7.60
N ASP A 172 -13.45 11.03 -8.67
CA ASP A 172 -14.54 10.18 -9.12
C ASP A 172 -14.06 8.73 -9.10
N ASP A 173 -14.50 7.97 -8.09
CA ASP A 173 -14.29 6.51 -7.98
C ASP A 173 -14.75 5.75 -9.24
N ASN A 174 -15.53 6.41 -10.11
CA ASN A 174 -16.01 5.88 -11.39
C ASN A 174 -15.12 6.19 -12.58
N ALA A 175 -14.07 7.02 -12.47
CA ALA A 175 -13.25 7.39 -13.63
C ALA A 175 -12.56 6.18 -14.28
N TYR A 176 -12.23 5.16 -13.49
CA TYR A 176 -11.81 3.84 -14.00
C TYR A 176 -12.96 3.11 -14.71
N TRP A 177 -14.15 3.04 -14.09
CA TRP A 177 -15.32 2.33 -14.61
C TRP A 177 -15.94 2.99 -15.86
N ASN A 178 -15.76 4.30 -16.03
CA ASN A 178 -16.41 5.10 -17.05
C ASN A 178 -15.72 5.09 -18.43
N ARG A 179 -14.66 4.28 -18.62
CA ARG A 179 -13.94 4.13 -19.91
C ARG A 179 -13.76 5.46 -20.64
N THR A 180 -13.22 6.43 -19.92
CA THR A 180 -13.09 7.81 -20.40
C THR A 180 -12.08 7.88 -21.56
N GLU A 181 -12.15 8.95 -22.36
CA GLU A 181 -11.17 9.26 -23.42
C GLU A 181 -9.72 9.26 -22.91
N TRP A 182 -9.55 9.44 -21.61
CA TRP A 182 -8.27 9.30 -20.93
C TRP A 182 -7.63 7.92 -21.08
N ILE A 183 -8.39 6.84 -20.90
CA ILE A 183 -7.86 5.47 -20.96
C ILE A 183 -7.39 5.16 -22.39
N SER A 184 -8.14 5.61 -23.41
CA SER A 184 -7.79 5.40 -24.81
C SER A 184 -6.56 6.18 -25.25
N THR A 185 -6.29 7.34 -24.64
CA THR A 185 -5.11 8.17 -24.92
C THR A 185 -3.85 7.73 -24.16
N HIS A 186 -4.00 6.97 -23.06
CA HIS A 186 -2.90 6.48 -22.22
C HIS A 186 -2.76 4.95 -22.27
N ARG A 187 -2.82 4.37 -23.47
CA ARG A 187 -2.89 2.91 -23.69
C ARG A 187 -1.75 2.13 -23.03
N ASP A 188 -0.54 2.69 -23.00
CA ASP A 188 0.64 1.99 -22.46
C ASP A 188 0.68 1.92 -20.93
N SER A 189 -0.16 2.72 -20.24
CA SER A 189 -0.28 2.71 -18.76
C SER A 189 -1.68 2.26 -18.34
N TRP A 190 -2.67 3.12 -18.53
CA TRP A 190 -4.08 2.85 -18.21
C TRP A 190 -4.66 1.70 -19.05
N GLY A 191 -4.26 1.54 -20.32
CA GLY A 191 -4.70 0.42 -21.13
C GLY A 191 -4.08 -0.92 -20.71
N LEU A 192 -2.81 -0.94 -20.30
CA LEU A 192 -2.17 -2.13 -19.73
C LEU A 192 -2.87 -2.54 -18.42
N MET A 193 -3.24 -1.55 -17.61
CA MET A 193 -4.01 -1.79 -16.41
C MET A 193 -5.40 -2.39 -16.71
N GLU A 194 -6.14 -1.81 -17.66
CA GLU A 194 -7.43 -2.34 -18.10
C GLU A 194 -7.31 -3.82 -18.50
N TYR A 195 -6.21 -4.20 -19.18
CA TYR A 195 -5.95 -5.60 -19.50
C TYR A 195 -5.83 -6.47 -18.24
N TYR A 196 -4.98 -6.11 -17.27
CA TYR A 196 -4.73 -6.94 -16.09
C TYR A 196 -5.92 -7.05 -15.14
N ILE A 197 -6.67 -5.97 -14.91
CA ILE A 197 -7.84 -6.00 -14.02
C ILE A 197 -8.98 -6.83 -14.61
N ASN A 198 -9.10 -6.88 -15.95
CA ASN A 198 -10.13 -7.67 -16.62
C ASN A 198 -9.72 -9.14 -16.84
N LEU A 199 -8.56 -9.58 -16.35
CA LEU A 199 -8.18 -10.99 -16.42
C LEU A 199 -9.16 -11.86 -15.61
N PRO A 200 -9.71 -12.94 -16.18
CA PRO A 200 -10.42 -13.93 -15.40
C PRO A 200 -9.53 -14.45 -14.25
N TRP A 201 -10.09 -14.60 -13.06
CA TRP A 201 -9.34 -15.07 -11.89
C TRP A 201 -8.48 -16.33 -12.15
N PRO A 202 -8.95 -17.37 -12.91
CA PRO A 202 -8.10 -18.51 -13.25
C PRO A 202 -6.82 -18.13 -14.01
N TRP A 203 -6.86 -17.11 -14.86
CA TRP A 203 -5.72 -16.64 -15.65
C TRP A 203 -4.76 -15.83 -14.79
N ALA A 204 -5.28 -14.89 -14.00
CA ALA A 204 -4.47 -14.14 -13.04
C ALA A 204 -3.75 -15.08 -12.06
N ARG A 205 -4.47 -16.08 -11.53
CA ARG A 205 -3.90 -17.13 -10.67
C ARG A 205 -2.84 -17.96 -11.39
N PHE A 206 -3.03 -18.27 -12.66
CA PHE A 206 -2.04 -19.01 -13.45
C PHE A 206 -0.78 -18.18 -13.66
N PHE A 207 -0.91 -16.92 -14.09
CA PHE A 207 0.22 -16.00 -14.27
C PHE A 207 1.05 -15.88 -13.00
N ALA A 208 0.43 -15.53 -11.87
CA ALA A 208 1.10 -15.41 -10.57
C ALA A 208 1.86 -16.68 -10.15
N LYS A 209 1.37 -17.87 -10.54
CA LYS A 209 2.04 -19.14 -10.24
C LYS A 209 3.12 -19.52 -11.24
N SER A 210 3.10 -18.94 -12.42
CA SER A 210 4.02 -19.24 -13.52
C SER A 210 5.19 -18.26 -13.63
N GLU A 211 5.24 -17.21 -12.81
CA GLU A 211 6.26 -16.16 -12.93
C GLU A 211 7.67 -16.57 -12.51
N LEU A 212 7.85 -17.75 -11.91
CA LEU A 212 9.17 -18.33 -11.69
C LEU A 212 9.54 -19.22 -12.88
N LEU A 213 10.55 -18.84 -13.64
CA LEU A 213 11.02 -19.63 -14.77
C LEU A 213 11.75 -20.88 -14.30
N HIS A 214 11.80 -21.90 -15.16
CA HIS A 214 12.49 -23.15 -14.85
C HIS A 214 13.99 -22.89 -14.61
N GLY A 215 14.46 -23.23 -13.41
CA GLY A 215 15.86 -23.03 -13.00
C GLY A 215 16.13 -21.73 -12.25
N GLU A 216 15.15 -20.83 -12.13
CA GLU A 216 15.26 -19.65 -11.28
C GLU A 216 15.05 -20.00 -9.81
N SER A 217 15.74 -19.27 -8.94
CA SER A 217 15.53 -19.34 -7.49
C SER A 217 14.42 -18.36 -7.11
N GLY A 218 13.52 -18.78 -6.22
CA GLY A 218 12.50 -17.89 -5.68
C GLY A 218 11.35 -18.62 -5.00
N HIS A 219 10.34 -17.85 -4.62
CA HIS A 219 9.19 -18.33 -3.84
C HIS A 219 7.95 -18.45 -4.73
N LEU A 220 7.39 -19.67 -4.81
CA LEU A 220 6.11 -19.85 -5.46
C LEU A 220 5.00 -19.18 -4.65
N ILE A 221 4.18 -18.38 -5.31
CA ILE A 221 3.03 -17.74 -4.67
C ILE A 221 2.02 -18.81 -4.24
N ASN A 222 1.83 -18.93 -2.93
CA ASN A 222 0.76 -19.74 -2.36
C ASN A 222 -0.47 -18.87 -2.11
N ILE A 223 -1.54 -19.12 -2.85
CA ILE A 223 -2.78 -18.35 -2.77
C ILE A 223 -3.78 -19.11 -1.90
N VAL A 224 -4.05 -18.56 -0.72
CA VAL A 224 -5.10 -19.02 0.19
C VAL A 224 -6.20 -17.96 0.22
N SER A 225 -7.41 -18.37 -0.16
CA SER A 225 -8.61 -17.54 -0.03
C SER A 225 -9.41 -18.01 1.18
N TYR A 226 -9.77 -17.10 2.07
CA TYR A 226 -10.72 -17.38 3.15
C TYR A 226 -12.12 -17.02 2.64
N PRO A 227 -12.99 -18.00 2.35
CA PRO A 227 -14.37 -17.69 1.97
C PRO A 227 -15.08 -17.02 3.15
N ASN A 228 -15.81 -15.94 2.87
CA ASN A 228 -16.73 -15.27 3.81
C ASN A 228 -17.96 -16.15 4.11
N SER A 229 -17.79 -17.32 4.71
CA SER A 229 -18.93 -18.17 5.09
C SER A 229 -19.76 -17.59 6.25
N GLU A 230 -19.25 -16.58 6.97
CA GLU A 230 -19.93 -16.00 8.14
C GLU A 230 -20.75 -14.72 7.85
N TRP A 231 -20.56 -14.05 6.69
CA TRP A 231 -21.32 -12.86 6.33
C TRP A 231 -22.59 -13.15 5.50
N LEU A 232 -22.77 -14.38 5.01
CA LEU A 232 -23.96 -14.82 4.25
C LEU A 232 -25.02 -15.50 5.13
N GLY A 233 -24.84 -15.53 6.45
CA GLY A 233 -25.76 -16.15 7.42
C GLY A 233 -26.95 -15.29 7.87
N GLY A 234 -27.21 -14.15 7.24
CA GLY A 234 -28.31 -13.25 7.58
C GLY A 234 -29.50 -13.38 6.62
N ASN A 235 -30.50 -14.18 7.02
CA ASN A 235 -31.86 -14.23 6.47
C ASN A 235 -32.05 -14.68 5.01
N GLN A 236 -31.92 -15.99 4.77
CA GLN A 236 -32.87 -16.68 3.89
C GLN A 236 -34.05 -17.21 4.70
N THR A 237 -35.02 -16.33 4.96
CA THR A 237 -36.41 -16.73 5.25
C THR A 237 -37.34 -15.81 4.48
N LYS A 238 -37.82 -16.27 3.33
CA LYS A 238 -39.16 -16.85 3.20
C LYS A 238 -39.40 -17.25 1.75
N MET A 239 -39.55 -18.57 1.54
CA MET A 239 -40.45 -19.07 0.52
C MET A 239 -41.90 -18.77 0.95
N GLY A 240 -42.70 -18.34 -0.01
CA GLY A 240 -44.13 -18.05 0.08
C GLY A 240 -44.56 -17.39 -1.21
#